data_AF-A0A3D5DW04-F1
#
_entry.id   AF-A0A3D5DW04-F1
#
_cell.length_a   1.000
_cell.length_b   1.000
_cell.length_c   1.000
_cell.angle_alpha   90.00
_cell.angle_beta   90.00
_cell.angle_gamma   90.00
#
_symmetry.space_group_name_H-M   'P 1'
#
loop_
_entity.id
_entity.type
_entity.pdbx_description
1 polymer ?
#
loop_
_entity_poly.entity_id
_entity_poly.type
_entity_poly.pdbx_seq_one_letter_code
_entity_poly.pdbx_strand_id
1 'polypeptide(L)'
;MTTAPDPAPAAAGAAPDTDVPPAAGGGVGGQVDVRSLARQRPGEAMWLLVTEIDGLAGEVFTASIVPGPQPRAFGGDVLLHLAPGTGPQAPAAICVAAWTVAAGVLIPVAAWDLPDDGGWPERIRATVAFAMSTMTELGEHVGLGELDPVDLDAAAGTAVPGLPWPLTANRQVAAAG
;
A
#
# COMPACT_ATOMS: atom_id res chain seq x y z
N MET A 1 -19.90 71.81 33.39
CA MET A 1 -20.27 71.06 32.17
C MET A 1 -19.15 71.23 31.15
N THR A 2 -18.82 70.15 30.42
CA THR A 2 -17.91 70.06 29.25
C THR A 2 -16.59 69.30 29.45
N THR A 3 -16.63 68.07 28.91
CA THR A 3 -15.61 67.15 28.32
C THR A 3 -14.47 66.57 29.16
N ALA A 4 -14.54 65.25 29.36
CA ALA A 4 -13.39 64.35 29.46
C ALA A 4 -13.44 63.37 28.26
N PRO A 5 -12.31 63.08 27.60
CA PRO A 5 -12.26 62.22 26.41
C PRO A 5 -12.21 60.72 26.77
N ASP A 6 -12.78 59.92 25.86
CA ASP A 6 -12.85 58.46 25.84
C ASP A 6 -11.47 57.81 25.61
N PRO A 7 -11.02 56.83 26.41
CA PRO A 7 -9.80 56.07 26.11
C PRO A 7 -10.10 54.83 25.24
N ALA A 8 -9.50 54.80 24.05
CA ALA A 8 -9.48 53.65 23.15
C ALA A 8 -8.83 52.40 23.81
N PRO A 9 -9.33 51.18 23.56
CA PRO A 9 -8.76 49.97 24.15
C PRO A 9 -7.43 49.58 23.49
N ALA A 10 -6.50 49.19 24.37
CA ALA A 10 -5.11 48.85 24.11
C ALA A 10 -4.95 47.62 23.21
N ALA A 11 -3.90 47.65 22.39
CA ALA A 11 -3.41 46.55 21.58
C ALA A 11 -3.21 45.27 22.40
N ALA A 12 -3.95 44.22 22.05
CA ALA A 12 -3.76 42.89 22.59
C ALA A 12 -2.45 42.30 22.05
N GLY A 13 -1.63 41.81 22.98
CA GLY A 13 -0.29 41.30 22.74
C GLY A 13 -0.26 40.10 21.78
N ALA A 14 0.82 40.06 21.00
CA ALA A 14 1.25 38.89 20.27
C ALA A 14 1.56 37.75 21.25
N ALA A 15 0.80 36.66 21.17
CA ALA A 15 1.24 35.35 21.64
C ALA A 15 1.99 34.66 20.49
N PRO A 16 3.15 34.01 20.75
CA PRO A 16 3.76 33.14 19.76
C PRO A 16 2.98 31.82 19.78
N ASP A 17 2.04 31.66 18.85
CA ASP A 17 1.56 30.32 18.54
C ASP A 17 2.74 29.55 17.95
N THR A 18 3.14 28.53 18.71
CA THR A 18 4.17 27.59 18.33
C THR A 18 3.57 26.77 17.21
N ASP A 19 3.81 27.19 15.96
CA ASP A 19 3.57 26.37 14.78
C ASP A 19 4.51 25.17 14.89
N VAL A 20 4.04 24.15 15.59
CA VAL A 20 4.58 22.81 15.54
C VAL A 20 4.46 22.40 14.07
N PRO A 21 5.56 22.15 13.35
CA PRO A 21 5.45 21.65 11.99
C PRO A 21 4.61 20.37 12.07
N PRO A 22 3.65 20.16 11.15
CA PRO A 22 2.87 18.94 11.15
C PRO A 22 3.86 17.79 11.19
N ALA A 23 3.72 16.93 12.21
CA ALA A 23 4.41 15.66 12.28
C ALA A 23 4.32 15.07 10.87
N ALA A 24 5.46 14.76 10.27
CA ALA A 24 5.53 14.19 8.93
C ALA A 24 4.58 13.00 8.90
N GLY A 25 3.35 13.25 8.43
CA GLY A 25 2.39 12.21 8.15
C GLY A 25 3.14 11.32 7.19
N GLY A 26 3.29 10.05 7.57
CA GLY A 26 3.88 9.04 6.70
C GLY A 26 3.22 9.21 5.36
N GLY A 27 3.95 9.80 4.41
CA GLY A 27 3.38 10.25 3.16
C GLY A 27 2.84 9.02 2.49
N VAL A 28 1.53 8.87 2.47
CA VAL A 28 0.87 7.95 1.56
C VAL A 28 1.32 8.43 0.19
N GLY A 29 2.28 7.72 -0.40
CA GLY A 29 2.73 7.99 -1.76
C GLY A 29 1.47 8.11 -2.60
N GLY A 30 1.32 9.22 -3.32
CA GLY A 30 0.07 9.59 -3.97
C GLY A 30 -0.53 8.39 -4.71
N GLN A 31 -1.78 8.08 -4.42
CA GLN A 31 -2.49 6.97 -5.05
C GLN A 31 -2.43 7.15 -6.57
N VAL A 32 -2.01 6.10 -7.28
CA VAL A 32 -1.86 6.08 -8.73
C VAL A 32 -2.84 5.07 -9.34
N ASP A 33 -3.39 5.43 -10.50
CA ASP A 33 -4.08 4.48 -11.36
C ASP A 33 -3.06 3.54 -12.00
N VAL A 34 -3.25 2.23 -11.80
CA VAL A 34 -2.27 1.21 -12.22
C VAL A 34 -2.18 1.12 -13.75
N ARG A 35 -3.26 1.43 -14.47
CA ARG A 35 -3.23 1.51 -15.95
C ARG A 35 -2.42 2.69 -16.46
N SER A 36 -2.52 3.83 -15.78
CA SER A 36 -1.72 5.02 -16.09
C SER A 36 -0.25 4.78 -15.76
N LEU A 37 0.04 4.03 -14.70
CA LEU A 37 1.39 3.58 -14.39
C LEU A 37 1.90 2.57 -15.43
N ALA A 38 1.07 1.65 -15.92
CA ALA A 38 1.48 0.66 -16.92
C ALA A 38 1.93 1.26 -18.26
N ARG A 39 1.49 2.48 -18.58
CA ARG A 39 1.99 3.23 -19.75
C ARG A 39 3.37 3.84 -19.51
N GLN A 40 3.82 3.87 -18.27
CA GLN A 40 5.13 4.35 -17.85
C GLN A 40 6.02 3.13 -17.62
N ARG A 41 7.15 3.07 -18.32
CA ARG A 41 8.11 2.01 -18.11
C ARG A 41 8.79 2.20 -16.75
N PRO A 42 8.80 1.21 -15.84
CA PRO A 42 9.57 1.30 -14.61
C PRO A 42 11.07 1.34 -14.96
N GLY A 43 11.76 2.39 -14.52
CA GLY A 43 13.21 2.51 -14.69
C GLY A 43 14.01 1.65 -13.72
N GLU A 44 13.43 1.39 -12.54
CA GLU A 44 13.97 0.57 -11.46
C GLU A 44 12.85 -0.30 -10.88
N ALA A 45 13.22 -1.30 -10.09
CA ALA A 45 12.25 -2.12 -9.38
C ALA A 45 11.49 -1.27 -8.34
N MET A 46 10.18 -1.51 -8.20
CA MET A 46 9.34 -0.76 -7.28
C MET A 46 8.24 -1.63 -6.68
N TRP A 47 7.83 -1.25 -5.47
CA TRP A 47 6.72 -1.84 -4.75
C TRP A 47 5.50 -0.94 -4.79
N LEU A 48 4.33 -1.54 -5.04
CA LEU A 48 3.04 -0.89 -5.05
C LEU A 48 2.13 -1.59 -4.05
N LEU A 49 1.48 -0.83 -3.18
CA LEU A 49 0.40 -1.30 -2.32
C LEU A 49 -0.93 -1.13 -3.06
N VAL A 50 -1.63 -2.22 -3.33
CA VAL A 50 -2.95 -2.17 -3.98
C VAL A 50 -3.94 -1.57 -2.99
N THR A 51 -4.51 -0.43 -3.33
CA THR A 51 -5.46 0.30 -2.46
C THR A 51 -6.90 -0.01 -2.82
N GLU A 52 -7.18 -0.20 -4.10
CA GLU A 52 -8.53 -0.48 -4.58
C GLU A 52 -8.48 -1.27 -5.88
N ILE A 53 -9.34 -2.27 -6.00
CA ILE A 53 -9.48 -3.04 -7.22
C ILE A 53 -10.90 -3.58 -7.35
N ASP A 54 -11.47 -3.45 -8.53
CA ASP A 54 -12.68 -4.19 -8.93
C ASP A 54 -12.28 -5.37 -9.83
N GLY A 55 -12.99 -6.49 -9.70
CA GLY A 55 -12.71 -7.71 -10.46
C GLY A 55 -13.00 -7.61 -11.96
N LEU A 56 -13.84 -6.67 -12.39
CA LEU A 56 -14.22 -6.52 -13.80
C LEU A 56 -13.15 -5.80 -14.63
N ALA A 57 -12.94 -6.28 -15.86
CA ALA A 57 -12.09 -5.59 -16.82
C ALA A 57 -12.67 -4.21 -17.16
N GLY A 58 -11.81 -3.19 -17.29
CA GLY A 58 -12.26 -1.82 -17.50
C GLY A 58 -12.51 -1.01 -16.20
N GLU A 59 -12.60 -1.66 -15.04
CA GLU A 59 -12.94 -0.98 -13.77
C GLU A 59 -11.72 -0.46 -12.98
N VAL A 60 -11.97 0.06 -11.77
CA VAL A 60 -10.97 0.67 -10.87
C VAL A 60 -9.84 -0.32 -10.55
N PHE A 61 -8.60 0.16 -10.65
CA PHE A 61 -7.41 -0.52 -10.15
C PHE A 61 -6.38 0.53 -9.76
N THR A 62 -6.29 0.82 -8.47
CA THR A 62 -5.39 1.83 -7.92
C THR A 62 -4.42 1.22 -6.92
N ALA A 63 -3.25 1.84 -6.83
CA ALA A 63 -2.22 1.44 -5.89
C ALA A 63 -1.45 2.68 -5.41
N SER A 64 -0.82 2.60 -4.25
CA SER A 64 0.12 3.60 -3.75
C SER A 64 1.55 3.07 -3.88
N ILE A 65 2.48 3.91 -4.32
CA ILE A 65 3.90 3.54 -4.37
C ILE A 65 4.41 3.44 -2.93
N VAL A 66 5.01 2.31 -2.57
CA VAL A 66 5.61 2.11 -1.24
C VAL A 66 6.95 2.87 -1.19
N PRO A 67 7.07 3.90 -0.35
CA PRO A 67 8.24 4.77 -0.37
C PRO A 67 9.43 4.18 0.42
N GLY A 68 10.63 4.63 0.05
CA GLY A 68 11.83 4.50 0.87
C GLY A 68 12.77 3.34 0.47
N PRO A 69 13.99 3.34 1.03
CA PRO A 69 15.02 2.34 0.72
C PRO A 69 14.77 0.97 1.38
N GLN A 70 13.78 0.88 2.26
CA GLN A 70 13.33 -0.34 2.93
C GLN A 70 11.80 -0.35 2.89
N PRO A 71 11.21 -0.78 1.77
CA PRO A 71 9.77 -0.77 1.60
C PRO A 71 9.14 -1.76 2.60
N ARG A 72 8.10 -1.31 3.29
CA ARG A 72 7.43 -2.07 4.35
C ARG A 72 5.94 -2.25 4.05
N ALA A 73 5.41 -3.38 4.50
CA ALA A 73 3.98 -3.68 4.46
C ALA A 73 3.53 -4.40 5.74
N PHE A 74 2.22 -4.50 5.93
CA PHE A 74 1.57 -5.01 7.13
C PHE A 74 0.57 -6.10 6.78
N GLY A 75 0.15 -6.87 7.79
CA GLY A 75 -0.88 -7.89 7.64
C GLY A 75 -2.14 -7.40 6.92
N GLY A 76 -2.55 -8.12 5.87
CA GLY A 76 -3.69 -7.76 5.02
C GLY A 76 -3.32 -7.01 3.75
N ASP A 77 -2.10 -6.49 3.66
CA ASP A 77 -1.65 -5.80 2.45
C ASP A 77 -1.55 -6.77 1.27
N VAL A 78 -1.97 -6.28 0.10
CA VAL A 78 -1.73 -6.91 -1.20
C VAL A 78 -0.85 -5.99 -2.02
N LEU A 79 0.26 -6.55 -2.51
CA LEU A 79 1.34 -5.77 -3.11
C LEU A 79 1.63 -6.26 -4.52
N LEU A 80 2.12 -5.34 -5.34
CA LEU A 80 2.77 -5.64 -6.61
C LEU A 80 4.23 -5.25 -6.53
N HIS A 81 5.10 -6.15 -6.98
CA HIS A 81 6.48 -5.85 -7.29
C HIS A 81 6.63 -5.75 -8.80
N LEU A 82 7.01 -4.57 -9.29
CA LEU A 82 7.30 -4.32 -10.69
C LEU A 82 8.81 -4.21 -10.86
N ALA A 83 9.37 -4.94 -11.82
CA ALA A 83 10.78 -4.84 -12.18
C ALA A 83 10.94 -4.83 -13.71
N PRO A 84 11.99 -4.16 -14.24
CA PRO A 84 12.36 -4.33 -15.63
C PRO A 84 12.74 -5.80 -15.89
N GLY A 85 12.22 -6.38 -16.97
CA GLY A 85 12.53 -7.75 -17.35
C GLY A 85 14.00 -7.91 -17.75
N THR A 86 14.64 -8.96 -17.24
CA THR A 86 16.08 -9.24 -17.44
C THR A 86 16.34 -10.38 -18.44
N GLY A 87 15.29 -10.90 -19.08
CA GLY A 87 15.38 -12.07 -19.95
C GLY A 87 16.03 -11.82 -21.32
N PRO A 88 16.61 -12.86 -21.95
CA PRO A 88 17.22 -12.77 -23.28
C PRO A 88 16.20 -12.53 -24.41
N GLN A 89 14.90 -12.70 -24.14
CA GLN A 89 13.80 -12.44 -25.07
C GLN A 89 13.31 -11.00 -24.90
N ALA A 90 14.01 -10.08 -25.57
CA ALA A 90 13.64 -8.71 -25.93
C ALA A 90 13.70 -7.58 -24.86
N PRO A 91 14.05 -6.34 -25.28
CA PRO A 91 14.36 -5.19 -24.40
C PRO A 91 13.11 -4.49 -23.78
N ALA A 92 12.00 -5.22 -23.67
CA ALA A 92 10.68 -4.68 -23.36
C ALA A 92 9.78 -5.68 -22.62
N ALA A 93 10.34 -6.51 -21.74
CA ALA A 93 9.56 -7.31 -20.80
C ALA A 93 9.46 -6.57 -19.47
N ILE A 94 8.32 -6.67 -18.79
CA ILE A 94 8.11 -6.25 -17.41
C ILE A 94 7.89 -7.51 -16.57
N CYS A 95 8.62 -7.64 -15.48
CA CYS A 95 8.37 -8.66 -14.46
C CYS A 95 7.38 -8.08 -13.46
N VAL A 96 6.26 -8.77 -13.28
CA VAL A 96 5.22 -8.39 -12.31
C VAL A 96 5.02 -9.55 -11.37
N ALA A 97 5.12 -9.31 -10.06
CA ALA A 97 4.81 -10.29 -9.04
C ALA A 97 3.78 -9.73 -8.07
N ALA A 98 2.74 -10.51 -7.80
CA ALA A 98 1.73 -10.22 -6.79
C ALA A 98 2.06 -10.95 -5.49
N TRP A 99 1.89 -10.23 -4.38
CA TRP A 99 2.23 -10.70 -3.04
C TRP A 99 1.12 -10.32 -2.06
N THR A 100 1.10 -11.01 -0.92
CA THR A 100 0.29 -10.60 0.22
C THR A 100 1.06 -10.80 1.52
N VAL A 101 0.70 -10.05 2.55
CA VAL A 101 1.31 -10.18 3.88
C VAL A 101 0.29 -10.76 4.86
N ALA A 102 0.67 -11.84 5.54
CA ALA A 102 -0.12 -12.43 6.62
C ALA A 102 0.79 -12.96 7.73
N ALA A 103 0.41 -12.72 8.98
CA ALA A 103 1.15 -13.10 10.18
C ALA A 103 2.64 -12.71 10.14
N GLY A 104 2.94 -11.50 9.66
CA GLY A 104 4.32 -11.00 9.55
C GLY A 104 5.18 -11.69 8.48
N VAL A 105 4.56 -12.40 7.54
CA VAL A 105 5.24 -13.09 6.44
C VAL A 105 4.75 -12.57 5.09
N LEU A 106 5.67 -12.32 4.17
CA LEU A 106 5.37 -12.04 2.77
C LEU A 106 5.16 -13.35 2.00
N ILE A 107 4.01 -13.48 1.35
CA ILE A 107 3.54 -14.69 0.68
C ILE A 107 3.41 -14.40 -0.81
N PRO A 108 4.06 -15.16 -1.70
CA PRO A 108 3.89 -15.00 -3.13
C PRO A 108 2.51 -15.50 -3.55
N VAL A 109 1.77 -14.66 -4.30
CA VAL A 109 0.49 -15.03 -4.89
C VAL A 109 0.71 -15.57 -6.29
N ALA A 110 1.41 -14.81 -7.13
CA ALA A 110 1.73 -15.19 -8.51
C ALA A 110 2.81 -14.28 -9.10
N ALA A 111 3.49 -14.73 -10.15
CA ALA A 111 4.47 -13.95 -10.89
C ALA A 111 4.31 -14.14 -12.40
N TRP A 112 4.61 -13.10 -13.16
CA TRP A 112 4.49 -13.06 -14.60
C TRP A 112 5.65 -12.31 -15.25
N ASP A 113 6.13 -12.84 -16.37
CA ASP A 113 6.95 -12.11 -17.33
C ASP A 113 6.05 -11.67 -18.48
N LEU A 114 5.77 -10.37 -18.58
CA LEU A 114 4.78 -9.81 -19.49
C LEU A 114 5.43 -8.88 -20.51
N PRO A 115 4.87 -8.76 -21.72
CA PRO A 115 5.31 -7.72 -22.65
C PRO A 115 4.98 -6.33 -22.09
N ASP A 116 5.89 -5.39 -22.27
CA ASP A 116 5.76 -3.97 -21.91
C ASP A 116 4.93 -3.21 -22.96
N ASP A 117 3.67 -3.65 -23.13
CA ASP A 117 2.68 -3.05 -24.03
C ASP A 117 1.64 -2.21 -23.29
N GLY A 118 1.84 -2.01 -21.98
CA GLY A 118 0.90 -1.31 -21.09
C GLY A 118 -0.37 -2.09 -20.74
N GLY A 119 -0.55 -3.32 -21.26
CA GLY A 119 -1.74 -4.16 -21.04
C GLY A 119 -1.64 -5.07 -19.81
N TRP A 120 -0.52 -5.07 -19.10
CA TRP A 120 -0.30 -5.96 -17.96
C TRP A 120 -1.29 -5.83 -16.80
N PRO A 121 -1.85 -4.64 -16.45
CA PRO A 121 -2.77 -4.55 -15.31
C PRO A 121 -4.03 -5.40 -15.52
N GLU A 122 -4.54 -5.47 -16.75
CA GLU A 122 -5.71 -6.30 -17.05
C GLU A 122 -5.39 -7.80 -17.01
N ARG A 123 -4.14 -8.19 -17.31
CA ARG A 123 -3.72 -9.61 -17.25
C ARG A 123 -3.64 -10.12 -15.82
N ILE A 124 -3.29 -9.26 -14.86
CA ILE A 124 -3.13 -9.65 -13.45
C ILE A 124 -4.36 -9.35 -12.58
N ARG A 125 -5.27 -8.49 -13.05
CA ARG A 125 -6.40 -7.94 -12.29
C ARG A 125 -7.17 -9.00 -11.51
N ALA A 126 -7.62 -10.06 -12.19
CA ALA A 126 -8.44 -11.09 -11.56
C ALA A 126 -7.74 -11.76 -10.36
N THR A 127 -6.43 -12.01 -10.49
CA THR A 127 -5.61 -12.59 -9.42
C THR A 127 -5.46 -11.62 -8.25
N VAL A 128 -5.24 -10.34 -8.52
CA VAL A 128 -5.09 -9.31 -7.49
C VAL A 128 -6.41 -9.06 -6.77
N ALA A 129 -7.53 -9.02 -7.50
CA ALA A 129 -8.87 -8.89 -6.92
C ALA A 129 -9.20 -10.09 -6.03
N PHE A 130 -8.88 -11.30 -6.49
CA PHE A 130 -9.01 -12.51 -5.68
C PHE A 130 -8.17 -12.44 -4.39
N ALA A 131 -6.91 -12.00 -4.47
CA ALA A 131 -6.06 -11.86 -3.29
C ALA A 131 -6.63 -10.83 -2.31
N MET A 132 -7.05 -9.66 -2.81
CA MET A 132 -7.71 -8.62 -1.98
C MET A 132 -8.93 -9.18 -1.26
N SER A 133 -9.87 -9.80 -1.98
CA SER A 133 -11.06 -10.40 -1.38
C SER A 133 -10.70 -11.48 -0.36
N THR A 134 -9.72 -12.33 -0.66
CA THR A 134 -9.27 -13.39 0.27
C THR A 134 -8.71 -12.80 1.57
N MET A 135 -7.90 -11.74 1.47
CA MET A 135 -7.31 -11.09 2.65
C MET A 135 -8.33 -10.31 3.46
N THR A 136 -9.32 -9.68 2.81
CA THR A 136 -10.46 -9.07 3.49
C THR A 136 -11.22 -10.12 4.30
N GLU A 137 -11.67 -11.20 3.66
CA GLU A 137 -12.40 -12.29 4.32
C GLU A 137 -11.58 -12.94 5.45
N LEU A 138 -10.28 -13.17 5.22
CA LEU A 138 -9.40 -13.76 6.23
C LEU A 138 -9.24 -12.82 7.44
N GLY A 139 -9.07 -11.51 7.21
CA GLY A 139 -8.95 -10.50 8.28
C GLY A 139 -10.18 -10.38 9.17
N GLU A 140 -11.37 -10.72 8.67
CA GLU A 140 -12.58 -10.81 9.50
C GLU A 140 -12.50 -11.94 10.55
N HIS A 141 -11.69 -12.98 10.29
CA HIS A 141 -11.66 -14.22 11.06
C HIS A 141 -10.36 -14.43 11.84
N VAL A 142 -9.24 -13.88 11.39
CA VAL A 142 -7.92 -14.03 12.00
C VAL A 142 -7.15 -12.72 12.03
N GLY A 143 -6.25 -12.55 13.01
CA GLY A 143 -5.36 -11.41 13.05
C GLY A 143 -4.24 -11.59 12.02
N LEU A 144 -4.07 -10.61 11.14
CA LEU A 144 -3.12 -10.72 10.03
C LEU A 144 -1.73 -10.17 10.36
N GLY A 145 -1.54 -9.57 11.54
CA GLY A 145 -0.27 -8.94 11.91
C GLY A 145 -0.18 -7.51 11.38
N GLU A 146 -1.26 -6.74 11.56
CA GLU A 146 -1.40 -5.35 11.12
C GLU A 146 -0.40 -4.41 11.80
N LEU A 147 0.21 -4.86 12.90
CA LEU A 147 1.21 -4.13 13.69
C LEU A 147 2.65 -4.62 13.47
N ASP A 148 2.84 -5.68 12.68
CA ASP A 148 4.13 -6.33 12.49
C ASP A 148 4.67 -6.01 11.08
N PRO A 149 5.53 -4.99 10.94
CA PRO A 149 6.03 -4.57 9.64
C PRO A 149 6.95 -5.62 9.02
N VAL A 150 6.73 -5.92 7.74
CA VAL A 150 7.55 -6.81 6.93
C VAL A 150 8.41 -5.99 5.97
N ASP A 151 9.72 -6.21 5.97
CA ASP A 151 10.65 -5.66 4.97
C ASP A 151 10.48 -6.43 3.65
N LEU A 152 9.98 -5.77 2.61
CA LEU A 152 9.56 -6.41 1.38
C LEU A 152 10.72 -6.96 0.56
N ASP A 153 11.82 -6.22 0.46
CA ASP A 153 12.97 -6.65 -0.35
C ASP A 153 13.68 -7.85 0.31
N ALA A 154 13.85 -7.79 1.63
CA ALA A 154 14.44 -8.91 2.37
C ALA A 154 13.52 -10.15 2.35
N ALA A 155 12.20 -9.95 2.52
CA ALA A 155 11.25 -11.05 2.55
C ALA A 155 11.07 -11.70 1.18
N ALA A 156 11.00 -10.93 0.08
CA ALA A 156 10.84 -11.45 -1.26
C ALA A 156 11.98 -12.40 -1.67
N GLY A 157 13.22 -12.14 -1.21
CA GLY A 157 14.38 -13.01 -1.46
C GLY A 157 14.35 -14.35 -0.74
N THR A 158 13.47 -14.54 0.25
CA THR A 158 13.39 -15.76 1.07
C THR A 158 11.99 -16.38 1.11
N ALA A 159 11.03 -15.76 0.42
CA ALA A 159 9.63 -16.15 0.46
C ALA A 159 9.40 -17.55 -0.14
N VAL A 160 8.54 -18.33 0.52
CA VAL A 160 8.12 -19.65 0.08
C VAL A 160 6.61 -19.61 -0.19
N PRO A 161 6.12 -20.20 -1.30
CA PRO A 161 4.68 -20.28 -1.55
C PRO A 161 3.92 -21.04 -0.46
N GLY A 162 2.76 -20.51 -0.09
CA GLY A 162 1.85 -21.11 0.90
C GLY A 162 1.59 -20.20 2.10
N LEU A 163 0.47 -20.44 2.79
CA LEU A 163 0.14 -19.71 4.02
C LEU A 163 0.98 -20.24 5.19
N PRO A 164 1.61 -19.36 5.98
CA PRO A 164 2.30 -19.77 7.19
C PRO A 164 1.28 -20.28 8.21
N TRP A 165 1.59 -21.42 8.84
CA TRP A 165 0.83 -21.93 9.97
C TRP A 165 1.64 -21.77 11.26
N PRO A 166 1.06 -21.31 12.39
CA PRO A 166 -0.36 -21.03 12.61
C PRO A 166 -0.75 -19.55 12.42
N LEU A 167 -1.93 -19.31 11.85
CA LEU A 167 -2.62 -18.01 11.90
C LEU A 167 -3.38 -17.91 13.23
N THR A 168 -3.24 -16.79 13.95
CA THR A 168 -3.94 -16.56 15.22
C THR A 168 -5.39 -16.14 14.99
N ALA A 169 -6.34 -16.95 15.47
CA ALA A 169 -7.77 -16.64 15.36
C ALA A 169 -8.15 -15.35 16.09
N ASN A 170 -8.99 -14.51 15.47
CA ASN A 170 -9.57 -13.33 16.11
C ASN A 170 -10.62 -13.78 17.13
N ARG A 171 -10.21 -14.03 18.37
CA ARG A 171 -11.15 -14.36 19.44
C ARG A 171 -11.75 -13.08 20.02
N GLN A 172 -12.71 -12.46 19.34
CA GLN A 172 -13.68 -11.61 20.04
C GLN A 172 -14.64 -12.53 20.80
N VAL A 173 -14.26 -12.89 22.03
CA VAL A 173 -15.24 -13.37 23.01
C VAL A 173 -16.07 -12.15 23.41
N ALA A 174 -17.18 -11.94 22.71
CA ALA A 174 -18.31 -11.23 23.30
C ALA A 174 -18.86 -12.12 24.42
N ALA A 175 -18.29 -11.98 25.62
CA ALA A 175 -18.95 -12.43 26.84
C ALA A 175 -20.09 -11.43 27.09
N ALA A 176 -21.26 -11.73 26.52
CA ALA A 176 -22.51 -11.08 26.86
C ALA A 176 -23.34 -12.04 27.70
N GLY A 177 -23.60 -11.65 28.96
CA GLY A 177 -24.71 -12.13 29.78
C GLY A 177 -24.38 -13.24 30.75
#